data_AF-A0A9D8NZL7-F1
#
_entry.id   AF-A0A9D8NZL7-F1
#
_cell.length_a   1.000
_cell.length_b   1.000
_cell.length_c   1.000
_cell.angle_alpha   90.00
_cell.angle_beta   90.00
_cell.angle_gamma   90.00
#
_symmetry.space_group_name_H-M   'P 1'
#
loop_
_entity.id
_entity.type
_entity.pdbx_description
1 polymer ?
#
loop_
_entity_poly.entity_id
_entity_poly.type
_entity_poly.pdbx_seq_one_letter_code
_entity_poly.pdbx_strand_id
1 'polypeptide(L)'
;VEKLRARPDIKENAAAMRAVGYRQLLAHLAGEYDLDEAVQRSIAASRQLAKRQLTWIRADADWRVWDPVDPKECERWLVEMSYTCQTAG
;
A
#
# COMPACT_ATOMS: atom_id res chain seq x y z
N VAL A 1 11.09 6.06 -10.42
CA VAL A 1 11.03 7.39 -9.74
C VAL A 1 11.63 8.52 -10.58
N GLU A 2 12.77 8.31 -11.25
CA GLU A 2 13.44 9.36 -12.06
C GLU A 2 12.56 9.95 -13.17
N LYS A 3 11.90 9.11 -13.99
CA LYS A 3 10.96 9.57 -15.03
C LYS A 3 9.79 10.38 -14.48
N LEU A 4 9.35 10.09 -13.26
CA LEU A 4 8.27 10.82 -12.59
C LEU A 4 8.74 12.14 -12.00
N ARG A 5 10.00 12.22 -11.55
CA ARG A 5 10.64 13.46 -11.09
C ARG A 5 10.94 14.42 -12.25
N ALA A 6 11.32 13.89 -13.41
CA ALA A 6 11.62 14.69 -14.60
C ALA A 6 10.38 15.31 -15.29
N ARG A 7 9.18 14.99 -14.80
CA ARG A 7 7.92 15.48 -15.36
C ARG A 7 7.57 16.88 -14.81
N PRO A 8 7.50 17.92 -15.65
CA PRO A 8 7.23 19.28 -15.20
C PRO A 8 5.79 19.50 -14.72
N ASP A 9 4.87 18.58 -15.05
CA ASP A 9 3.47 18.62 -14.65
C ASP A 9 3.21 18.07 -13.22
N ILE A 10 4.19 17.39 -12.62
CA ILE A 10 4.07 16.81 -11.28
C ILE A 10 4.79 17.72 -10.29
N LYS A 11 4.02 18.44 -9.47
CA LYS A 11 4.56 19.24 -8.37
C LYS A 11 5.25 18.32 -7.35
N GLU A 12 6.39 18.75 -6.79
CA GLU A 12 7.12 18.01 -5.75
C GLU A 12 6.25 17.63 -4.55
N ASN A 13 5.22 18.42 -4.27
CA ASN A 13 4.28 18.22 -3.18
C ASN A 13 3.01 17.42 -3.58
N ALA A 14 3.03 16.72 -4.72
CA ALA A 14 1.91 15.89 -5.16
C ALA A 14 1.73 14.65 -4.26
N ALA A 15 0.48 14.16 -4.13
CA ALA A 15 0.18 12.97 -3.35
C ALA A 15 1.00 11.74 -3.82
N ALA A 16 1.22 11.60 -5.13
CA ALA A 16 2.05 10.56 -5.72
C ALA A 16 3.52 10.62 -5.22
N MET A 17 4.07 11.82 -5.00
CA MET A 17 5.44 12.00 -4.52
C MET A 17 5.60 11.69 -3.02
N ARG A 18 4.50 11.74 -2.26
CA ARG A 18 4.47 11.37 -0.84
C ARG A 18 4.16 9.89 -0.60
N ALA A 19 3.90 9.12 -1.66
CA ALA A 19 3.68 7.70 -1.53
C ALA A 19 4.89 7.00 -0.87
N VAL A 20 4.60 5.95 -0.09
CA VAL A 20 5.63 5.14 0.55
C VAL A 20 6.52 4.52 -0.53
N GLY A 21 7.85 4.54 -0.32
CA GLY A 21 8.86 4.11 -1.28
C GLY A 21 9.29 5.23 -2.24
N TYR A 22 8.33 5.96 -2.81
CA TYR A 22 8.62 7.08 -3.71
C TYR A 22 9.42 8.18 -3.00
N ARG A 23 8.97 8.60 -1.83
CA ARG A 23 9.64 9.65 -1.06
C ARG A 23 11.09 9.29 -0.71
N GLN A 24 11.34 8.06 -0.31
CA GLN A 24 12.67 7.58 0.08
C GLN A 24 13.62 7.52 -1.12
N LEU A 25 13.14 7.03 -2.25
CA LEU A 25 13.94 6.98 -3.47
C LEU A 25 14.19 8.38 -4.05
N LEU A 26 13.28 9.33 -3.89
CA LEU A 26 13.50 10.72 -4.30
C LEU A 26 14.59 11.41 -3.46
N ALA A 27 14.63 11.14 -2.16
CA ALA A 27 15.67 11.66 -1.28
C ALA A 27 17.05 11.02 -1.58
N HIS A 28 17.10 9.75 -1.98
CA HIS A 28 18.31 9.16 -2.53
C HIS A 28 18.78 9.90 -3.79
N LEU A 29 17.87 10.18 -4.73
CA LEU A 29 18.16 10.96 -5.93
C LEU A 29 18.48 12.45 -5.65
N ALA A 30 18.21 12.93 -4.44
CA ALA A 30 18.62 14.25 -3.96
C ALA A 30 19.97 14.22 -3.23
N GLY A 31 20.57 13.04 -3.04
CA GLY A 31 21.85 12.87 -2.35
C GLY A 31 21.76 12.89 -0.83
N GLU A 32 20.56 12.78 -0.25
CA GLU A 32 20.39 12.80 1.21
C GLU A 32 20.89 11.52 1.89
N TYR A 33 20.80 10.38 1.22
CA TYR A 33 21.28 9.08 1.67
C TYR A 33 21.54 8.12 0.50
N ASP A 34 22.28 7.05 0.73
CA ASP A 34 22.54 6.01 -0.26
C ASP A 34 21.29 5.15 -0.56
N LEU A 35 21.43 4.27 -1.55
CA LEU A 35 20.33 3.44 -2.02
C LEU A 35 19.91 2.41 -0.96
N ASP A 36 20.86 1.84 -0.23
CA ASP A 36 20.60 0.81 0.77
C ASP A 36 19.79 1.39 1.94
N GLU A 37 20.17 2.57 2.43
CA GLU A 37 19.43 3.32 3.44
C GLU A 37 18.03 3.71 2.93
N ALA A 38 17.90 4.13 1.67
CA ALA A 38 16.60 4.41 1.07
C ALA A 38 15.69 3.17 1.01
N VAL A 39 16.24 1.99 0.71
CA VAL A 39 15.52 0.71 0.72
C VAL A 39 15.07 0.36 2.14
N GLN A 40 15.97 0.42 3.13
CA GLN A 40 15.63 0.12 4.53
C GLN A 40 14.51 1.04 5.06
N ARG A 41 14.61 2.35 4.76
CA ARG A 41 13.57 3.33 5.11
C ARG A 41 12.25 3.06 4.40
N SER A 42 12.28 2.60 3.15
CA SER A 42 11.08 2.25 2.39
C SER A 42 10.36 1.07 3.04
N ILE A 43 11.10 0.02 3.40
CA ILE A 43 10.57 -1.17 4.09
C ILE A 43 9.95 -0.75 5.43
N ALA A 44 10.64 0.06 6.23
CA ALA A 44 10.14 0.54 7.52
C ALA A 44 8.84 1.35 7.34
N ALA A 45 8.80 2.26 6.37
CA ALA A 45 7.61 3.06 6.08
C ALA A 45 6.43 2.20 5.60
N SER A 46 6.67 1.16 4.81
CA SER A 46 5.63 0.20 4.39
C SER A 46 5.06 -0.58 5.56
N ARG A 47 5.89 -1.02 6.51
CA ARG A 47 5.43 -1.68 7.75
C ARG A 47 4.56 -0.74 8.59
N GLN A 48 4.95 0.53 8.71
CA GLN A 48 4.15 1.52 9.43
C GLN A 48 2.81 1.80 8.76
N LEU A 49 2.78 1.85 7.41
CA LEU A 49 1.54 1.97 6.65
C LEU A 49 0.62 0.77 6.90
N ALA A 50 1.15 -0.46 6.76
CA ALA A 50 0.40 -1.68 7.02
C ALA A 50 -0.13 -1.73 8.47
N LYS A 51 0.69 -1.35 9.46
CA LYS A 51 0.27 -1.27 10.85
C LYS A 51 -0.91 -0.30 11.02
N ARG A 52 -0.86 0.88 10.40
CA ARG A 52 -1.97 1.84 10.44
C ARG A 52 -3.22 1.27 9.78
N GLN A 53 -3.10 0.67 8.59
CA GLN A 53 -4.22 0.00 7.91
C GLN A 53 -4.87 -1.05 8.82
N LEU A 54 -4.07 -1.90 9.47
CA LEU A 54 -4.55 -2.89 10.42
C LEU A 54 -5.22 -2.27 11.65
N THR A 55 -4.75 -1.11 12.13
CA THR A 55 -5.43 -0.38 13.22
C THR A 55 -6.84 0.04 12.81
N TRP A 56 -7.02 0.60 11.60
CA TRP A 56 -8.34 0.97 11.10
C TRP A 56 -9.25 -0.25 10.93
N ILE A 57 -8.73 -1.30 10.30
CA ILE A 57 -9.46 -2.55 10.07
C ILE A 57 -9.92 -3.18 11.39
N ARG A 58 -9.05 -3.25 12.40
CA ARG A 58 -9.39 -3.83 13.71
C ARG A 58 -10.39 -3.01 14.51
N ALA A 59 -10.54 -1.72 14.20
CA ALA A 59 -11.51 -0.86 14.85
C ALA A 59 -12.92 -1.01 14.27
N ASP A 60 -13.04 -1.61 13.08
CA ASP A 60 -14.31 -1.88 12.43
C ASP A 60 -14.88 -3.23 12.92
N ALA A 61 -16.00 -3.16 13.65
CA ALA A 61 -16.65 -4.33 14.25
C ALA A 61 -17.30 -5.27 13.22
N ASP A 62 -17.65 -4.74 12.04
CA ASP A 62 -18.26 -5.50 10.95
C ASP A 62 -17.20 -6.08 10.00
N TRP A 63 -15.92 -5.80 10.25
CA TRP A 63 -14.83 -6.29 9.42
C TRP A 63 -14.65 -7.79 9.54
N ARG A 64 -14.87 -8.49 8.42
CA ARG A 64 -14.58 -9.92 8.31
C ARG A 64 -13.11 -10.14 7.96
N VAL A 65 -12.42 -10.90 8.79
CA VAL A 65 -11.02 -11.29 8.56
C VAL A 65 -11.01 -12.55 7.70
N TRP A 66 -10.24 -12.50 6.61
CA TRP A 66 -9.91 -13.66 5.79
C TRP A 66 -8.39 -13.83 5.76
N ASP A 67 -7.94 -15.07 5.84
CA ASP A 67 -6.57 -15.47 5.60
C ASP A 67 -6.35 -15.70 4.09
N PRO A 68 -5.61 -14.81 3.40
CA PRO A 68 -5.37 -14.95 1.97
C PRO A 68 -4.44 -16.13 1.62
N VAL A 69 -3.79 -16.77 2.60
CA VAL A 69 -2.93 -17.93 2.36
C VAL A 69 -3.59 -19.26 2.71
N ASP A 70 -4.79 -19.26 3.32
CA ASP A 70 -5.61 -20.48 3.45
C ASP A 70 -6.42 -20.70 2.16
N PRO A 71 -6.14 -21.78 1.39
CA PRO A 71 -6.88 -22.08 0.18
C PRO A 71 -8.39 -22.25 0.42
N LYS A 72 -8.80 -22.76 1.60
CA LYS A 72 -10.22 -22.99 1.93
C LYS A 72 -10.97 -21.70 2.19
N GLU A 73 -10.29 -20.68 2.73
CA GLU A 73 -10.89 -19.36 2.91
C GLU A 73 -10.97 -18.59 1.60
N CYS A 74 -9.95 -18.68 0.75
CA CYS A 74 -10.01 -18.16 -0.62
C CYS A 74 -11.19 -18.74 -1.41
N GLU A 75 -11.41 -20.06 -1.34
CA GLU A 75 -12.53 -20.72 -2.02
C GLU A 75 -13.89 -20.29 -1.47
N ARG A 76 -14.04 -20.22 -0.13
CA ARG A 76 -15.24 -19.67 0.52
C ARG A 76 -15.55 -18.26 0.06
N TRP A 77 -14.54 -17.41 -0.02
CA TRP A 77 -14.68 -16.01 -0.44
C TRP A 77 -15.16 -15.90 -1.88
N LEU A 78 -14.59 -16.69 -2.81
CA LEU A 78 -15.03 -16.71 -4.21
C LEU A 78 -16.51 -17.11 -4.33
N VAL A 79 -16.94 -18.07 -3.53
CA VAL A 79 -18.34 -18.52 -3.48
C VAL A 79 -19.23 -17.41 -2.91
N GLU A 80 -18.87 -16.82 -1.77
CA GLU A 80 -19.66 -15.76 -1.12
C GLU A 80 -19.78 -14.48 -1.97
N MET A 81 -18.69 -14.11 -2.67
CA MET A 81 -18.68 -12.98 -3.61
C MET A 81 -19.57 -13.24 -4.82
N SER A 82 -19.66 -14.50 -5.29
CA SER A 82 -20.52 -14.85 -6.41
C SER A 82 -22.02 -14.70 -6.08
N TYR A 83 -22.42 -15.00 -4.84
CA TYR A 83 -23.81 -14.86 -4.38
C TYR A 83 -24.23 -13.41 -4.10
N THR A 84 -23.32 -12.59 -3.58
CA THR A 84 -23.58 -11.16 -3.30
C THR A 84 -23.72 -10.34 -4.58
N CYS A 85 -22.97 -10.66 -5.63
CA CYS A 85 -23.16 -10.07 -6.96
C CYS A 85 -24.48 -10.48 -7.64
N GLN A 86 -25.06 -11.64 -7.30
CA GLN A 86 -26.33 -12.11 -7.87
C GLN A 86 -27.57 -11.57 -7.16
N THR A 87 -27.42 -11.07 -5.92
CA THR A 87 -28.54 -10.59 -5.08
C THR A 87 -28.61 -9.07 -4.94
N ALA A 88 -27.62 -8.33 -5.45
CA ALA A 88 -27.58 -6.87 -5.46
C ALA A 88 -28.18 -6.25 -6.76
N GLY A 89 -29.19 -6.91 -7.35
CA GLY A 89 -29.93 -6.47 -8.54
C GLY A 89 -31.31 -5.95 -8.19
#